data_AF-A0A9X7Y191-F1
#
_entry.id   AF-A0A9X7Y191-F1
#
_cell.length_a   1.000
_cell.length_b   1.000
_cell.length_c   1.000
_cell.angle_alpha   90.00
_cell.angle_beta   90.00
_cell.angle_gamma   90.00
#
_symmetry.space_group_name_H-M   'P 1'
#
loop_
_entity.id
_entity.type
_entity.pdbx_description
1 polymer ?
#
loop_
_entity_poly.entity_id
_entity_poly.type
_entity_poly.pdbx_seq_one_letter_code
_entity_poly.pdbx_strand_id
1 'polypeptide(L)'
;MISWLLGSPPPPWHYLDEIFQEYKNVAVYLNAYGNIEIIKVSDIDEFHAPTSVLISGYYLLTLKPYYIKLRKFVAFPTRRLAVIKRLIKCPRWRSMEYYYKDEFLIGWLIYDCDNCKEKQRLHLEVNEENMSDNEILETHLQIYNS
;
A
#
# COMPACT_ATOMS: atom_id res chain seq x y z
N MET A 1 5.31 22.31 3.57
CA MET A 1 4.38 22.65 2.46
C MET A 1 3.69 21.38 1.94
N ILE A 2 3.08 20.60 2.84
CA ILE A 2 2.36 19.34 2.53
C ILE A 2 0.85 19.50 2.82
N SER A 3 0.51 20.39 3.76
CA SER A 3 -0.85 20.66 4.22
C SER A 3 -1.81 21.14 3.13
N TRP A 4 -1.32 21.81 2.08
CA TRP A 4 -2.13 22.29 0.96
C TRP A 4 -2.77 21.18 0.10
N LEU A 5 -2.23 19.96 0.13
CA LEU A 5 -2.79 18.81 -0.59
C LEU A 5 -3.95 18.18 0.19
N LEU A 6 -4.06 18.42 1.50
CA LEU A 6 -5.13 17.82 2.30
C LEU A 6 -6.48 18.43 1.92
N GLY A 7 -7.46 17.57 1.69
CA GLY A 7 -8.82 17.94 1.27
C GLY A 7 -8.97 18.18 -0.23
N SER A 8 -7.89 18.13 -1.03
CA SER A 8 -7.97 18.27 -2.49
C SER A 8 -7.97 16.92 -3.21
N PRO A 9 -8.45 16.85 -4.46
CA PRO A 9 -8.18 15.70 -5.33
C PRO A 9 -6.68 15.48 -5.48
N PRO A 10 -6.21 14.22 -5.60
CA PRO A 10 -4.80 13.97 -5.73
C PRO A 10 -4.30 14.39 -7.11
N PRO A 11 -3.10 15.00 -7.19
CA PRO A 11 -2.45 15.22 -8.47
C PRO A 11 -1.96 13.88 -9.06
N PRO A 12 -1.51 13.87 -10.33
CA PRO A 12 -0.93 12.68 -10.95
C PRO A 12 0.23 12.10 -10.15
N TRP A 13 0.43 10.78 -10.24
CA TRP A 13 1.44 10.05 -9.48
C TRP A 13 2.86 10.61 -9.64
N HIS A 14 3.27 10.99 -10.86
CA HIS A 14 4.59 11.56 -11.13
C HIS A 14 4.83 12.88 -10.39
N TYR A 15 3.81 13.71 -10.27
CA TYR A 15 3.89 14.97 -9.54
C TYR A 15 4.07 14.74 -8.03
N LEU A 16 3.39 13.72 -7.48
CA LEU A 16 3.63 13.31 -6.09
C LEU A 16 5.05 12.77 -5.88
N ASP A 17 5.59 12.02 -6.84
CA ASP A 17 6.96 11.50 -6.75
C ASP A 17 8.02 12.61 -6.72
N GLU A 18 7.80 13.68 -7.49
CA GLU A 18 8.63 14.89 -7.46
C GLU A 18 8.51 15.63 -6.12
N ILE A 19 7.29 15.89 -5.64
CA ILE A 19 7.05 16.56 -4.35
C ILE A 19 7.71 15.81 -3.19
N PHE A 20 7.64 14.48 -3.22
CA PHE A 20 8.10 13.62 -2.14
C PHE A 20 9.49 13.02 -2.38
N GLN A 21 10.25 13.57 -3.32
CA GLN A 21 11.55 13.02 -3.71
C GLN A 21 12.51 12.87 -2.51
N GLU A 22 12.53 13.84 -1.61
CA GLU A 22 13.44 13.89 -0.46
C GLU A 22 13.11 12.88 0.64
N TYR A 23 11.84 12.45 0.76
CA TYR A 23 11.43 11.51 1.78
C TYR A 23 11.70 10.07 1.36
N LYS A 24 12.26 9.27 2.28
CA LYS A 24 12.52 7.85 2.02
C LYS A 24 11.24 7.04 1.91
N ASN A 25 10.28 7.31 2.80
CA ASN A 25 9.02 6.60 2.86
C ASN A 25 7.86 7.60 2.91
N VAL A 26 6.86 7.41 2.06
CA VAL A 26 5.66 8.25 1.97
C VAL A 26 4.44 7.38 1.66
N ALA A 27 3.29 7.72 2.25
CA ALA A 27 2.01 7.18 1.84
C ALA A 27 0.95 8.28 1.81
N VAL A 28 0.16 8.31 0.74
CA VAL A 28 -0.96 9.21 0.52
C VAL A 28 -2.22 8.38 0.43
N TYR A 29 -3.20 8.74 1.25
CA TYR A 29 -4.48 8.05 1.36
C TYR A 29 -5.62 8.99 1.01
N LEU A 30 -6.53 8.49 0.19
CA LEU A 30 -7.74 9.19 -0.21
C LEU A 30 -8.92 8.73 0.62
N ASN A 31 -9.87 9.61 0.84
CA ASN A 31 -11.15 9.26 1.42
C ASN A 31 -12.17 8.80 0.38
N ALA A 32 -13.38 8.49 0.86
CA ALA A 32 -14.49 8.04 0.01
C ALA A 32 -14.89 9.07 -1.07
N TYR A 33 -14.59 10.35 -0.89
CA TYR A 33 -14.84 11.41 -1.88
C TYR A 33 -13.71 11.54 -2.92
N GLY A 34 -12.66 10.73 -2.81
CA GLY A 34 -11.49 10.79 -3.69
C GLY A 34 -10.52 11.93 -3.36
N ASN A 35 -10.68 12.60 -2.23
CA ASN A 35 -9.78 13.66 -1.78
C ASN A 35 -8.69 13.10 -0.86
N ILE A 36 -7.51 13.70 -0.89
CA ILE A 36 -6.43 13.34 0.03
C ILE A 36 -6.85 13.66 1.47
N GLU A 37 -6.86 12.65 2.32
CA GLU A 37 -7.19 12.80 3.74
C GLU A 37 -5.97 12.65 4.64
N ILE A 38 -5.06 11.73 4.29
CA ILE A 38 -3.86 11.48 5.09
C ILE A 38 -2.63 11.47 4.17
N ILE A 39 -1.59 12.17 4.62
CA ILE A 39 -0.23 12.05 4.09
C ILE A 39 0.67 11.67 5.27
N LYS A 40 1.34 10.53 5.18
CA LYS A 40 2.39 10.12 6.13
C LYS A 40 3.74 10.14 5.44
N VAL A 41 4.74 10.69 6.10
CA VAL A 41 6.14 10.68 5.67
C VAL A 41 7.00 10.14 6.80
N SER A 42 8.07 9.42 6.45
CA SER A 42 8.99 8.84 7.44
C SER A 42 10.37 8.60 6.85
N ASP A 43 11.40 8.87 7.65
CA ASP A 43 12.79 8.54 7.32
C ASP A 43 13.22 7.14 7.81
N ILE A 44 12.33 6.46 8.53
CA ILE A 44 12.53 5.13 9.08
C ILE A 44 11.99 4.11 8.08
N ASP A 45 12.82 3.13 7.71
CA ASP A 45 12.40 2.08 6.77
C ASP A 45 11.47 1.05 7.42
N GLU A 46 11.49 0.90 8.74
CA GLU A 46 10.71 -0.13 9.44
C GLU A 46 9.20 0.09 9.30
N PHE A 47 8.53 -0.89 8.71
CA PHE A 47 7.08 -0.84 8.47
C PHE A 47 6.23 -1.25 9.67
N HIS A 48 6.81 -1.93 10.67
CA HIS A 48 6.16 -2.25 11.95
C HIS A 48 6.29 -1.14 13.00
N ALA A 49 7.12 -0.12 12.74
CA ALA A 49 7.29 0.98 13.66
C ALA A 49 6.00 1.82 13.76
N PRO A 50 5.67 2.42 14.91
CA PRO A 50 4.56 3.38 15.02
C PRO A 50 4.66 4.55 14.02
N THR A 51 5.89 4.88 13.62
CA THR A 51 6.25 5.89 12.62
C THR A 51 6.19 5.39 11.18
N SER A 52 5.77 4.14 10.95
CA SER A 52 5.55 3.59 9.62
C SER A 52 4.53 4.43 8.85
N VAL A 53 4.75 4.61 7.56
CA VAL A 53 3.78 5.31 6.70
C VAL A 53 2.55 4.46 6.41
N LEU A 54 2.62 3.14 6.63
CA LEU A 54 1.47 2.23 6.50
C LEU A 54 0.51 2.45 7.68
N ILE A 55 -0.73 2.79 7.35
CA ILE A 55 -1.80 2.95 8.35
C ILE A 55 -2.35 1.59 8.79
N SER A 56 -2.95 1.57 9.98
CA SER A 56 -3.71 0.43 10.48
C SER A 56 -4.81 0.02 9.49
N GLY A 57 -5.05 -1.28 9.37
CA GLY A 57 -6.05 -1.84 8.46
C GLY A 57 -7.46 -1.31 8.71
N TYR A 58 -7.82 -0.92 9.94
CA TYR A 58 -9.11 -0.30 10.21
C TYR A 58 -9.33 0.98 9.40
N TYR A 59 -8.30 1.79 9.20
CA TYR A 59 -8.41 3.00 8.37
C TYR A 59 -8.53 2.66 6.88
N LEU A 60 -8.05 1.50 6.42
CA LEU A 60 -8.22 1.06 5.03
C LEU A 60 -9.65 0.62 4.68
N LEU A 61 -10.55 0.60 5.66
CA LEU A 61 -11.99 0.42 5.40
C LEU A 61 -12.61 1.70 4.82
N THR A 62 -12.10 2.87 5.20
CA THR A 62 -12.60 4.18 4.78
C THR A 62 -11.64 4.93 3.88
N LEU A 63 -10.35 4.56 3.90
CA LEU A 63 -9.29 5.19 3.13
C LEU A 63 -8.70 4.24 2.09
N LYS A 64 -8.43 4.78 0.90
CA LYS A 64 -7.78 4.06 -0.19
C LYS A 64 -6.34 4.56 -0.34
N PRO A 65 -5.32 3.68 -0.31
CA PRO A 65 -3.97 4.09 -0.67
C PRO A 65 -3.92 4.49 -2.15
N TYR A 66 -3.32 5.65 -2.44
CA TYR A 66 -3.19 6.18 -3.80
C TYR A 66 -1.74 6.28 -4.24
N TYR A 67 -0.87 6.75 -3.36
CA TYR A 67 0.57 6.81 -3.60
C TYR A 67 1.27 6.21 -2.40
N ILE A 68 2.16 5.25 -2.65
CA ILE A 68 3.08 4.73 -1.65
C ILE A 68 4.46 4.75 -2.26
N LYS A 69 5.43 5.22 -1.49
CA LYS A 69 6.85 5.13 -1.75
C LYS A 69 7.48 4.53 -0.51
N LEU A 70 8.15 3.40 -0.67
CA LEU A 70 8.89 2.74 0.40
C LEU A 70 10.29 2.46 -0.14
N ARG A 71 11.31 2.77 0.66
CA ARG A 71 12.69 2.63 0.20
C ARG A 71 13.14 1.18 0.06
N LYS A 72 12.74 0.33 1.02
CA LYS A 72 13.23 -1.06 1.14
C LYS A 72 12.16 -2.12 0.88
N PHE A 73 10.93 -1.70 0.63
CA PHE A 73 9.78 -2.60 0.58
C PHE A 73 8.84 -2.20 -0.55
N VAL A 74 7.97 -3.14 -0.91
CA VAL A 74 6.71 -2.88 -1.59
C VAL A 74 5.60 -3.35 -0.67
N ALA A 75 4.54 -2.55 -0.54
CA ALA A 75 3.39 -2.86 0.30
C ALA A 75 2.07 -2.57 -0.40
N PHE A 76 1.12 -3.49 -0.34
CA PHE A 76 -0.22 -3.27 -0.89
C PHE A 76 -1.26 -3.99 -0.02
N PRO A 77 -2.47 -3.43 0.13
CA PRO A 77 -3.50 -4.08 0.92
C PRO A 77 -4.35 -5.03 0.07
N THR A 78 -4.91 -6.06 0.71
CA THR A 78 -5.92 -6.93 0.11
C THR A 78 -6.97 -7.32 1.14
N ARG A 79 -8.22 -7.48 0.68
CA ARG A 79 -9.32 -8.01 1.51
C ARG A 79 -9.49 -9.53 1.32
N ARG A 80 -8.63 -10.18 0.54
CA ARG A 80 -8.70 -11.61 0.22
C ARG A 80 -7.72 -12.40 1.09
N LEU A 81 -8.20 -12.95 2.21
CA LEU A 81 -7.35 -13.75 3.11
C LEU A 81 -6.67 -14.94 2.41
N ALA A 82 -7.35 -15.57 1.45
CA ALA A 82 -6.79 -16.69 0.68
C ALA A 82 -5.57 -16.26 -0.16
N VAL A 83 -5.61 -15.03 -0.72
CA VAL A 83 -4.49 -14.43 -1.46
C VAL A 83 -3.31 -14.20 -0.52
N ILE A 84 -3.55 -13.60 0.66
CA ILE A 84 -2.50 -13.39 1.67
C ILE A 84 -1.83 -14.71 2.03
N LYS A 85 -2.61 -15.71 2.45
CA LYS A 85 -2.10 -17.02 2.90
C LYS A 85 -1.26 -17.74 1.84
N ARG A 86 -1.47 -17.43 0.57
CA ARG A 86 -0.69 -18.01 -0.54
C ARG A 86 0.56 -17.19 -0.82
N LEU A 87 0.48 -15.86 -0.85
CA LEU A 87 1.63 -14.99 -1.12
C LEU A 87 2.68 -15.01 -0.01
N ILE A 88 2.28 -15.11 1.27
CA ILE A 88 3.25 -15.20 2.39
C ILE A 88 4.09 -16.49 2.38
N LYS A 89 3.74 -17.47 1.55
CA LYS A 89 4.58 -18.67 1.33
C LYS A 89 5.79 -18.37 0.46
N CYS A 90 5.77 -17.26 -0.29
CA CYS A 90 6.92 -16.81 -1.05
C CYS A 90 8.00 -16.25 -0.09
N PRO A 91 9.28 -16.56 -0.32
CA PRO A 91 10.36 -16.05 0.52
C PRO A 91 10.34 -14.52 0.58
N ARG A 92 10.58 -13.96 1.78
CA ARG A 92 10.63 -12.51 2.06
C ARG A 92 9.28 -11.78 1.99
N TRP A 93 8.20 -12.47 1.68
CA TRP A 93 6.85 -11.93 1.82
C TRP A 93 6.38 -12.02 3.27
N ARG A 94 5.69 -10.97 3.71
CA ARG A 94 5.20 -10.77 5.07
C ARG A 94 3.80 -10.18 5.00
N SER A 95 2.99 -10.41 6.02
CA SER A 95 1.66 -9.82 6.14
C SER A 95 1.49 -9.06 7.46
N MET A 96 0.64 -8.03 7.43
CA MET A 96 0.05 -7.44 8.62
C MET A 96 -1.47 -7.56 8.49
N GLU A 97 -2.05 -8.50 9.22
CA GLU A 97 -3.45 -8.88 9.12
C GLU A 97 -4.27 -8.21 10.22
N TYR A 98 -5.43 -7.68 9.85
CA TYR A 98 -6.33 -6.99 10.77
C TYR A 98 -7.66 -7.73 10.84
N TYR A 99 -8.07 -7.99 12.08
CA TYR A 99 -9.27 -8.77 12.40
C TYR A 99 -10.23 -7.93 13.24
N TYR A 100 -11.52 -8.19 13.11
CA TYR A 100 -12.52 -7.75 14.08
C TYR A 100 -13.20 -8.98 14.66
N LYS A 101 -12.96 -9.23 15.95
CA LYS A 101 -13.22 -10.54 16.57
C LYS A 101 -12.51 -11.64 15.76
N ASP A 102 -13.25 -12.63 15.28
CA ASP A 102 -12.71 -13.77 14.51
C ASP A 102 -12.79 -13.55 12.99
N GLU A 103 -13.27 -12.38 12.53
CA GLU A 103 -13.44 -12.08 11.11
C GLU A 103 -12.25 -11.29 10.57
N PHE A 104 -11.64 -11.81 9.49
CA PHE A 104 -10.61 -11.09 8.76
C PHE A 104 -11.23 -9.89 8.02
N LEU A 105 -10.62 -8.72 8.18
CA LEU A 105 -11.08 -7.49 7.54
C LEU A 105 -10.23 -7.16 6.31
N ILE A 106 -8.92 -6.99 6.53
CA ILE A 106 -7.97 -6.54 5.52
C ILE A 106 -6.56 -6.83 6.02
N GLY A 107 -5.61 -6.94 5.10
CA GLY A 107 -4.21 -7.06 5.47
C GLY A 107 -3.30 -6.38 4.48
N TRP A 108 -2.16 -5.90 4.97
CA TRP A 108 -1.04 -5.51 4.12
C TRP A 108 -0.24 -6.74 3.74
N LEU A 109 0.12 -6.84 2.48
CA LEU A 109 1.18 -7.71 1.98
C LEU A 109 2.41 -6.87 1.72
N ILE A 110 3.57 -7.36 2.16
CA ILE A 110 4.84 -6.64 2.12
C ILE A 110 5.94 -7.60 1.66
N TYR A 111 6.78 -7.16 0.74
CA TYR A 111 8.01 -7.88 0.40
C TYR A 111 9.19 -6.93 0.23
N ASP A 112 10.39 -7.48 0.39
CA ASP A 112 11.65 -6.73 0.32
C ASP A 112 11.95 -6.35 -1.13
N CYS A 113 12.14 -5.05 -1.39
CA CYS A 113 12.48 -4.53 -2.70
C CYS A 113 13.06 -3.12 -2.57
N ASP A 114 14.34 -2.94 -2.94
CA ASP A 114 15.00 -1.65 -2.82
C ASP A 114 14.64 -0.72 -3.98
N ASN A 115 14.12 0.46 -3.66
CA ASN A 115 13.75 1.53 -4.61
C ASN A 115 12.75 1.09 -5.70
N CYS A 116 11.88 0.14 -5.41
CA CYS A 116 10.93 -0.44 -6.36
C CYS A 116 9.62 0.35 -6.50
N LYS A 117 9.72 1.66 -6.77
CA LYS A 117 8.56 2.57 -6.87
C LYS A 117 7.57 2.14 -7.96
N GLU A 118 8.06 1.63 -9.08
CA GLU A 118 7.20 1.21 -10.19
C GLU A 118 6.38 -0.04 -9.84
N LYS A 119 7.02 -1.05 -9.21
CA LYS A 119 6.29 -2.22 -8.68
C LYS A 119 5.25 -1.79 -7.66
N GLN A 120 5.63 -0.88 -6.76
CA GLN A 120 4.72 -0.32 -5.77
C GLN A 120 3.50 0.36 -6.41
N ARG A 121 3.68 1.12 -7.50
CA ARG A 121 2.59 1.71 -8.29
C ARG A 121 1.69 0.64 -8.89
N LEU A 122 2.28 -0.33 -9.59
CA LEU A 122 1.54 -1.41 -10.27
C LEU A 122 0.70 -2.23 -9.29
N HIS A 123 1.22 -2.54 -8.10
CA HIS A 123 0.44 -3.26 -7.07
C HIS A 123 -0.79 -2.49 -6.60
N LEU A 124 -0.72 -1.15 -6.51
CA LEU A 124 -1.85 -0.31 -6.09
C LEU A 124 -2.93 -0.15 -7.17
N GLU A 125 -2.59 -0.43 -8.44
CA GLU A 125 -3.50 -0.33 -9.58
C GLU A 125 -4.32 -1.60 -9.82
N VAL A 126 -3.97 -2.70 -9.15
CA VAL A 126 -4.71 -3.97 -9.25
C VAL A 126 -6.12 -3.79 -8.67
N ASN A 127 -7.15 -3.98 -9.50
CA ASN A 127 -8.55 -3.93 -9.09
C ASN A 127 -9.11 -5.32 -8.77
N GLU A 128 -9.12 -5.68 -7.50
CA GLU A 128 -9.57 -7.00 -7.01
C GLU A 128 -11.09 -7.25 -7.14
N GLU A 129 -11.92 -6.23 -7.40
CA GLU A 129 -13.39 -6.36 -7.35
C GLU A 129 -13.93 -7.34 -8.39
N ASN A 130 -13.29 -7.40 -9.55
CA ASN A 130 -13.74 -8.21 -10.70
C ASN A 130 -12.84 -9.42 -10.98
N MET A 131 -11.96 -9.78 -10.03
CA MET A 131 -10.97 -10.83 -10.20
C MET A 131 -11.19 -11.97 -9.20
N SER A 132 -10.94 -13.20 -9.65
CA SER A 132 -10.84 -14.36 -8.78
C SER A 132 -9.55 -14.33 -7.96
N ASP A 133 -9.52 -15.06 -6.84
CA ASP A 133 -8.32 -15.16 -6.00
C ASP A 133 -7.08 -15.63 -6.77
N ASN A 134 -7.25 -16.53 -7.75
CA ASN A 134 -6.13 -17.01 -8.58
C ASN A 134 -5.60 -15.92 -9.52
N GLU A 135 -6.49 -15.15 -10.16
CA GLU A 135 -6.07 -14.05 -11.03
C GLU A 135 -5.34 -12.94 -10.24
N ILE A 136 -5.83 -12.62 -9.03
CA ILE A 136 -5.19 -11.66 -8.13
C ILE A 136 -3.77 -12.14 -7.78
N LEU A 137 -3.63 -13.42 -7.43
CA LEU A 137 -2.34 -14.02 -7.12
C LEU A 137 -1.37 -13.94 -8.29
N GLU A 138 -1.79 -14.38 -9.47
CA GLU A 138 -0.96 -14.38 -10.66
C GLU A 138 -0.53 -12.96 -11.04
N THR A 139 -1.44 -11.99 -10.96
CA THR A 139 -1.15 -10.58 -11.23
C THR A 139 -0.09 -10.03 -10.29
N HIS A 140 -0.23 -10.25 -8.98
CA HIS A 140 0.76 -9.78 -8.01
C HIS A 140 2.11 -10.49 -8.14
N LEU A 141 2.12 -11.79 -8.49
CA LEU A 141 3.36 -12.52 -8.75
C LEU A 141 4.05 -12.07 -10.05
N GLN A 142 3.29 -11.71 -11.08
CA GLN A 142 3.83 -11.12 -12.31
C GLN A 142 4.53 -9.79 -12.03
N ILE A 143 3.90 -8.89 -11.25
CA ILE A 143 4.51 -7.62 -10.84
C ILE A 143 5.76 -7.87 -9.97
N TYR A 144 5.72 -8.85 -9.08
CA TYR A 144 6.87 -9.21 -8.25
C TYR A 144 8.08 -9.68 -9.09
N ASN A 145 7.83 -10.45 -10.15
CA ASN A 145 8.86 -11.02 -11.01
C ASN A 145 9.34 -10.11 -12.14
N SER A 146 8.73 -8.94 -12.33
CA SER A 146 9.10 -7.98 -13.39
C SER A 146 10.34 -7.15 -13.07
#